data_AF-A0A8J5H051-F1
#
_entry.id   AF-A0A8J5H051-F1
#
_cell.length_a   1.000
_cell.length_b   1.000
_cell.length_c   1.000
_cell.angle_alpha   90.00
_cell.angle_beta   90.00
_cell.angle_gamma   90.00
#
_symmetry.space_group_name_H-M   'P 1'
#
loop_
_entity.id
_entity.type
_entity.pdbx_description
1 polymer ?
#
loop_
_entity_poly.entity_id
_entity_poly.type
_entity_poly.pdbx_seq_one_letter_code
_entity_poly.pdbx_strand_id
1 'polypeptide(L)'
;MLPSNLVARRLVPFALPSLPSAPLPSPREAHLWCVKPDELKDASLLQEYMKILSPCEKENVLSVKGEVLQKCALLSRVLVRTTLARCLWIEGLSSGCLFHARLDTDYRINPRSFKFKKNRFGKPEVEWQHNDVSFLPSLQFNVSHTSSLIACGITVNDPIGIDVEEKQRRPNADVLSLASRYFSPPEVQYLKSLVDSDSQKIEFIKLWTLKEAYVKALGRGFSGAPFRKFTIRFETRGDLVSEKLKTGEFRIAVEPVSDHETLTANWQFALAEITGSHFAAICMGIDENDTGKEHDLLKLKVWKTLPYMEDECLSDSEAVIKISGLS
;
A
#
# COMPACT_ATOMS: atom_id res chain seq x y z
N MET A 1 12.71 29.41 -25.45
CA MET A 1 11.62 28.63 -26.07
C MET A 1 11.68 27.22 -25.52
N LEU A 2 10.76 26.86 -24.63
CA LEU A 2 10.57 25.53 -24.04
C LEU A 2 9.21 24.99 -24.52
N PRO A 3 9.01 23.66 -24.61
CA PRO A 3 7.94 23.07 -25.42
C PRO A 3 6.58 23.21 -24.72
N SER A 4 5.81 24.21 -25.14
CA SER A 4 4.45 24.53 -24.69
C SER A 4 3.40 23.44 -24.96
N ASN A 5 3.76 22.34 -25.60
CA ASN A 5 2.79 21.43 -26.23
C ASN A 5 2.55 20.11 -25.48
N LEU A 6 3.32 19.76 -24.45
CA LEU A 6 3.13 18.48 -23.72
C LEU A 6 2.29 18.60 -22.45
N VAL A 7 2.43 19.68 -21.67
CA VAL A 7 1.59 19.93 -20.48
C VAL A 7 0.13 20.09 -20.90
N ALA A 8 -0.13 20.76 -22.02
CA ALA A 8 -1.44 20.99 -22.62
C ALA A 8 -2.26 19.70 -22.90
N ARG A 9 -1.61 18.54 -23.10
CA ARG A 9 -2.32 17.29 -23.47
C ARG A 9 -2.85 16.47 -22.29
N ARG A 10 -2.53 16.85 -21.04
CA ARG A 10 -3.04 16.18 -19.82
C ARG A 10 -4.19 16.94 -19.15
N LEU A 11 -4.65 18.01 -19.80
CA LEU A 11 -5.54 19.03 -19.24
C LEU A 11 -6.85 19.02 -20.03
N VAL A 12 -7.95 18.64 -19.40
CA VAL A 12 -9.27 18.60 -20.03
C VAL A 12 -10.32 18.99 -18.98
N PRO A 13 -11.35 19.81 -19.33
CA PRO A 13 -12.53 19.97 -18.49
C PRO A 13 -13.27 18.64 -18.37
N PHE A 14 -13.49 18.15 -17.15
CA PHE A 14 -14.08 16.83 -16.89
C PHE A 14 -15.57 16.93 -16.58
N ALA A 15 -16.35 15.94 -17.03
CA ALA A 15 -17.78 15.75 -16.70
C ALA A 15 -18.02 14.87 -15.44
N LEU A 16 -16.96 14.53 -14.70
CA LEU A 16 -17.01 13.82 -13.42
C LEU A 16 -16.86 14.83 -12.29
N PRO A 17 -17.40 14.51 -11.09
CA PRO A 17 -17.14 15.31 -9.89
C PRO A 17 -15.65 15.52 -9.69
N SER A 18 -15.30 16.60 -9.02
CA SER A 18 -13.91 16.91 -8.74
C SER A 18 -13.39 15.88 -7.69
N LEU A 19 -12.29 15.17 -8.00
CA LEU A 19 -11.63 14.27 -7.02
C LEU A 19 -11.21 15.06 -5.77
N PRO A 20 -11.56 14.66 -4.54
CA PRO A 20 -11.06 15.32 -3.35
C PRO A 20 -9.53 15.30 -3.32
N SER A 21 -8.91 16.40 -2.90
CA SER A 21 -7.45 16.43 -2.72
C SER A 21 -7.06 15.62 -1.48
N ALA A 22 -5.86 15.04 -1.51
CA ALA A 22 -5.28 14.39 -0.35
C ALA A 22 -3.85 14.87 -0.16
N PRO A 23 -3.39 15.06 1.09
CA PRO A 23 -2.02 15.48 1.33
C PRO A 23 -1.04 14.42 0.80
N LEU A 24 0.13 14.85 0.35
CA LEU A 24 1.23 13.93 0.07
C LEU A 24 1.67 13.23 1.36
N PRO A 25 2.06 11.95 1.29
CA PRO A 25 2.76 11.33 2.41
C PRO A 25 4.02 12.14 2.75
N SER A 26 4.14 12.52 4.02
CA SER A 26 5.37 13.14 4.54
C SER A 26 6.52 12.10 4.58
N PRO A 27 7.79 12.51 4.77
CA PRO A 27 8.87 11.55 4.99
C PRO A 27 8.53 10.57 6.10
N ARG A 28 8.81 9.28 5.88
CA ARG A 28 8.43 8.16 6.78
C ARG A 28 6.93 8.03 7.05
N GLU A 29 6.07 8.51 6.15
CA GLU A 29 4.62 8.29 6.18
C GLU A 29 4.18 7.46 4.97
N ALA A 30 3.35 6.46 5.20
CA ALA A 30 2.63 5.73 4.16
C ALA A 30 1.14 6.06 4.22
N HIS A 31 0.52 6.20 3.04
CA HIS A 31 -0.93 6.31 2.92
C HIS A 31 -1.50 5.00 2.39
N LEU A 32 -2.52 4.45 3.03
CA LEU A 32 -3.22 3.25 2.61
C LEU A 32 -4.67 3.60 2.25
N TRP A 33 -4.98 3.52 0.96
CA TRP A 33 -6.30 3.82 0.42
C TRP A 33 -7.09 2.54 0.19
N CYS A 34 -8.30 2.48 0.70
CA CYS A 34 -9.13 1.28 0.74
C CYS A 34 -10.48 1.50 0.06
N VAL A 35 -10.90 0.53 -0.76
CA VAL A 35 -12.22 0.45 -1.38
C VAL A 35 -12.86 -0.88 -0.99
N LYS A 36 -14.11 -0.86 -0.55
CA LYS A 36 -14.93 -2.07 -0.40
C LYS A 36 -15.80 -2.26 -1.64
N PRO A 37 -15.56 -3.30 -2.45
CA PRO A 37 -16.32 -3.49 -3.70
C PRO A 37 -17.84 -3.50 -3.49
N ASP A 38 -18.33 -4.09 -2.40
CA ASP A 38 -19.77 -4.27 -2.13
C ASP A 38 -20.51 -2.97 -1.81
N GLU A 39 -19.81 -1.93 -1.37
CA GLU A 39 -20.41 -0.62 -1.10
C GLU A 39 -20.77 0.12 -2.41
N LEU A 40 -20.12 -0.23 -3.52
CA LEU A 40 -20.37 0.38 -4.82
C LEU A 40 -21.47 -0.36 -5.61
N LYS A 41 -22.68 0.18 -5.59
CA LYS A 41 -23.85 -0.42 -6.26
C LYS A 41 -24.24 0.26 -7.58
N ASP A 42 -23.69 1.44 -7.85
CA ASP A 42 -24.03 2.23 -9.03
C ASP A 42 -23.35 1.70 -10.31
N ALA A 43 -24.15 1.13 -11.21
CA ALA A 43 -23.68 0.61 -12.49
C ALA A 43 -23.22 1.72 -13.46
N SER A 44 -23.79 2.93 -13.37
CA SER A 44 -23.38 4.06 -14.21
C SER A 44 -21.97 4.52 -13.85
N LEU A 45 -21.65 4.56 -12.56
CA LEU A 45 -20.31 4.89 -12.07
C LEU A 45 -19.26 3.86 -12.50
N LEU A 46 -19.61 2.57 -12.57
CA LEU A 46 -18.73 1.53 -13.13
C LEU A 46 -18.43 1.77 -14.62
N GLN A 47 -19.40 2.27 -15.39
CA GLN A 47 -19.17 2.64 -16.80
C GLN A 47 -18.23 3.85 -16.92
N GLU A 48 -18.38 4.85 -16.04
CA GLU A 48 -17.45 5.98 -15.99
C GLU A 48 -16.03 5.54 -15.60
N TYR A 49 -15.92 4.64 -14.63
CA TYR A 49 -14.65 4.03 -14.22
C TYR A 49 -13.93 3.33 -15.36
N MET A 50 -14.66 2.60 -16.22
CA MET A 50 -14.07 2.02 -17.42
C MET A 50 -13.44 3.08 -18.32
N LYS A 51 -13.99 4.29 -18.42
CA LYS A 51 -13.42 5.37 -19.25
C LYS A 51 -12.07 5.87 -18.73
N ILE A 52 -11.74 5.62 -17.46
CA ILE A 52 -10.47 6.04 -16.84
C ILE A 52 -9.29 5.14 -17.28
N LEU A 53 -9.57 3.87 -17.54
CA LEU A 53 -8.56 2.87 -17.89
C LEU A 53 -8.02 3.07 -19.32
N SER A 54 -6.76 2.67 -19.51
CA SER A 54 -6.17 2.53 -20.85
C SER A 54 -6.82 1.36 -21.62
N PRO A 55 -6.71 1.30 -22.96
CA PRO A 55 -7.22 0.19 -23.75
C PRO A 55 -6.75 -1.19 -23.26
N CYS A 56 -5.46 -1.33 -22.96
CA CYS A 56 -4.89 -2.59 -22.46
C CYS A 56 -5.47 -2.99 -21.09
N GLU A 57 -5.68 -2.04 -20.17
CA GLU A 57 -6.32 -2.35 -18.89
C GLU A 57 -7.79 -2.76 -19.06
N LYS A 58 -8.52 -2.12 -19.99
CA LYS A 58 -9.90 -2.50 -20.30
C LYS A 58 -9.99 -3.93 -20.79
N GLU A 59 -9.15 -4.31 -21.76
CA GLU A 59 -9.08 -5.68 -22.26
C GLU A 59 -8.78 -6.67 -21.13
N ASN A 60 -7.80 -6.35 -20.28
CA ASN A 60 -7.47 -7.19 -19.12
C ASN A 60 -8.67 -7.36 -18.18
N VAL A 61 -9.38 -6.28 -17.82
CA VAL A 61 -10.58 -6.34 -16.98
C VAL A 61 -11.67 -7.17 -17.64
N LEU A 62 -11.93 -6.95 -18.93
CA LEU A 62 -12.96 -7.66 -19.68
C LEU A 62 -12.66 -9.15 -19.86
N SER A 63 -11.38 -9.55 -19.81
CA SER A 63 -10.96 -10.96 -19.88
C SER A 63 -11.20 -11.76 -18.60
N VAL A 64 -11.38 -11.09 -17.45
CA VAL A 64 -11.62 -11.74 -16.16
C VAL A 64 -13.03 -12.35 -16.14
N LYS A 65 -13.12 -13.65 -15.85
CA LYS A 65 -14.39 -14.37 -15.76
C LYS A 65 -15.07 -14.11 -14.42
N GLY A 66 -16.36 -13.77 -14.46
CA GLY A 66 -17.20 -13.52 -13.29
C GLY A 66 -17.33 -12.05 -12.95
N GLU A 67 -18.55 -11.58 -12.74
CA GLU A 67 -18.88 -10.17 -12.54
C GLU A 67 -18.18 -9.56 -11.32
N VAL A 68 -18.14 -10.30 -10.20
CA VAL A 68 -17.48 -9.84 -8.97
C VAL A 68 -15.98 -9.66 -9.19
N LEU A 69 -15.31 -10.64 -9.82
CA LEU A 69 -13.87 -10.56 -10.09
C LEU A 69 -13.54 -9.48 -11.10
N GLN A 70 -14.38 -9.29 -12.12
CA GLN A 70 -14.24 -8.21 -13.09
C GLN A 70 -14.40 -6.83 -12.43
N LYS A 71 -15.39 -6.67 -11.54
CA LYS A 71 -15.58 -5.45 -10.74
C LYS A 71 -14.36 -5.18 -9.85
N CYS A 72 -13.84 -6.19 -9.14
CA CYS A 72 -12.64 -6.02 -8.33
C CYS A 72 -11.42 -5.64 -9.18
N ALA A 73 -11.27 -6.25 -10.36
CA ALA A 73 -10.21 -5.91 -11.30
C ALA A 73 -10.31 -4.44 -11.73
N LEU A 74 -11.49 -3.97 -12.13
CA LEU A 74 -11.76 -2.57 -12.47
C LEU A 74 -11.41 -1.62 -11.32
N LEU A 75 -11.98 -1.87 -10.14
CA LEU A 75 -11.80 -1.00 -8.98
C LEU A 75 -10.35 -0.91 -8.54
N SER A 76 -9.58 -1.99 -8.65
CA SER A 76 -8.14 -1.96 -8.39
C SER A 76 -7.39 -0.96 -9.28
N ARG A 77 -7.71 -0.88 -10.59
CA ARG A 77 -7.06 0.08 -11.50
C ARG A 77 -7.53 1.50 -11.25
N VAL A 78 -8.82 1.68 -10.99
CA VAL A 78 -9.38 3.00 -10.66
C VAL A 78 -8.78 3.53 -9.37
N LEU A 79 -8.67 2.69 -8.34
CA LEU A 79 -8.08 3.07 -7.06
C LEU A 79 -6.66 3.59 -7.25
N VAL A 80 -5.79 2.83 -7.94
CA VAL A 80 -4.41 3.27 -8.22
C VAL A 80 -4.38 4.61 -8.96
N ARG A 81 -5.10 4.73 -10.08
CA ARG A 81 -5.05 5.93 -10.93
C ARG A 81 -5.59 7.15 -10.21
N THR A 82 -6.68 7.01 -9.47
CA THR A 82 -7.31 8.12 -8.75
C THR A 82 -6.49 8.50 -7.53
N THR A 83 -5.98 7.55 -6.75
CA THR A 83 -5.08 7.84 -5.62
C THR A 83 -3.81 8.56 -6.06
N LEU A 84 -3.14 8.12 -7.13
CA LEU A 84 -1.96 8.82 -7.66
C LEU A 84 -2.30 10.25 -8.09
N ALA A 85 -3.43 10.47 -8.75
CA ALA A 85 -3.89 11.82 -9.13
C ALA A 85 -4.17 12.70 -7.91
N ARG A 86 -4.78 12.15 -6.84
CA ARG A 86 -5.05 12.87 -5.59
C ARG A 86 -3.76 13.27 -4.88
N CYS A 87 -2.81 12.34 -4.73
CA CYS A 87 -1.55 12.61 -4.04
C CYS A 87 -0.70 13.63 -4.79
N LEU A 88 -0.73 13.63 -6.12
CA LEU A 88 0.01 14.61 -6.93
C LEU A 88 -0.73 15.94 -7.11
N TRP A 89 -1.85 16.15 -6.41
CA TRP A 89 -2.56 17.42 -6.42
C TRP A 89 -1.68 18.53 -5.85
N ILE A 90 -1.53 19.60 -6.63
CA ILE A 90 -0.64 20.73 -6.33
C ILE A 90 -1.46 21.81 -5.61
N GLU A 91 -1.85 21.54 -4.37
CA GLU A 91 -2.17 22.62 -3.42
C GLU A 91 -1.06 22.63 -2.37
N GLY A 92 0.05 23.33 -2.64
CA GLY A 92 1.10 23.47 -1.63
C GLY A 92 2.56 23.56 -2.10
N LEU A 93 2.86 23.60 -3.40
CA LEU A 93 4.18 24.07 -3.87
C LEU A 93 4.33 25.61 -3.74
N SER A 94 3.59 26.21 -2.81
CA SER A 94 3.48 27.65 -2.58
C SER A 94 4.53 28.22 -1.61
N SER A 95 5.54 27.47 -1.20
CA SER A 95 6.56 27.99 -0.26
C SER A 95 8.02 27.74 -0.64
N GLY A 96 8.34 27.44 -1.91
CA GLY A 96 9.75 27.35 -2.29
C GLY A 96 10.11 26.99 -3.74
N CYS A 97 9.17 26.53 -4.57
CA CYS A 97 9.48 26.29 -5.98
C CYS A 97 9.31 27.58 -6.81
N LEU A 98 10.30 27.85 -7.66
CA LEU A 98 10.44 29.03 -8.55
C LEU A 98 9.29 29.26 -9.56
N PHE A 99 8.19 28.53 -9.46
CA PHE A 99 6.99 28.68 -10.27
C PHE A 99 5.89 29.47 -9.54
N HIS A 100 6.25 30.61 -8.93
CA HIS A 100 5.28 31.62 -8.52
C HIS A 100 4.73 32.45 -9.69
N ALA A 101 5.19 32.21 -10.92
CA ALA A 101 4.71 32.90 -12.08
C ALA A 101 3.71 32.03 -12.86
N ARG A 102 2.41 32.32 -12.62
CA ARG A 102 1.35 32.31 -13.64
C ARG A 102 0.60 30.99 -13.88
N LEU A 103 -0.01 30.40 -12.85
CA LEU A 103 -1.11 29.45 -13.04
C LEU A 103 -2.26 29.75 -12.05
N ASP A 104 -3.18 30.61 -12.47
CA ASP A 104 -4.39 31.04 -11.75
C ASP A 104 -5.53 29.98 -11.80
N THR A 105 -5.20 28.69 -11.91
CA THR A 105 -6.20 27.62 -12.13
C THR A 105 -5.87 26.35 -11.35
N ASP A 106 -6.91 25.75 -10.76
CA ASP A 106 -6.95 24.43 -10.11
C ASP A 106 -6.46 23.30 -11.03
N TYR A 107 -5.14 23.08 -11.10
CA TYR A 107 -4.53 22.12 -12.04
C TYR A 107 -4.56 20.68 -11.53
N ARG A 108 -5.56 19.91 -11.99
CA ARG A 108 -5.75 18.49 -11.61
C ARG A 108 -4.98 17.56 -12.55
N ILE A 109 -4.24 16.59 -12.00
CA ILE A 109 -3.70 15.50 -12.82
C ILE A 109 -4.84 14.59 -13.26
N ASN A 110 -5.00 14.41 -14.57
CA ASN A 110 -5.99 13.49 -15.11
C ASN A 110 -5.58 12.04 -14.83
N PRO A 111 -6.38 11.23 -14.11
CA PRO A 111 -6.07 9.82 -13.83
C PRO A 111 -5.87 8.95 -15.08
N ARG A 112 -6.41 9.38 -16.24
CA ARG A 112 -6.22 8.70 -17.53
C ARG A 112 -4.80 8.83 -18.07
N SER A 113 -4.09 9.88 -17.67
CA SER A 113 -2.76 10.21 -18.21
C SER A 113 -1.64 9.29 -17.72
N PHE A 114 -1.85 8.57 -16.61
CA PHE A 114 -0.86 7.63 -16.10
C PHE A 114 -0.58 6.49 -17.07
N LYS A 115 0.70 6.23 -17.27
CA LYS A 115 1.19 5.02 -17.93
C LYS A 115 1.86 4.15 -16.88
N PHE A 116 1.73 2.85 -17.04
CA PHE A 116 2.29 1.87 -16.13
C PHE A 116 3.16 0.90 -16.90
N LYS A 117 4.30 0.58 -16.30
CA LYS A 117 5.17 -0.52 -16.72
C LYS A 117 5.22 -1.56 -15.60
N LYS A 118 5.72 -2.74 -15.92
CA LYS A 118 6.08 -3.75 -14.91
C LYS A 118 7.59 -3.82 -14.82
N ASN A 119 8.12 -3.97 -13.61
CA ASN A 119 9.52 -4.32 -13.44
C ASN A 119 9.78 -5.76 -13.92
N ARG A 120 11.05 -6.20 -13.89
CA ARG A 120 11.46 -7.55 -14.36
C ARG A 120 10.77 -8.72 -13.63
N PHE A 121 10.10 -8.47 -12.51
CA PHE A 121 9.40 -9.46 -11.70
C PHE A 121 7.87 -9.26 -11.69
N GLY A 122 7.35 -8.32 -12.49
CA GLY A 122 5.92 -8.10 -12.65
C GLY A 122 5.29 -7.06 -11.71
N LYS A 123 6.06 -6.44 -10.80
CA LYS A 123 5.55 -5.35 -9.94
C LYS A 123 5.23 -4.12 -10.81
N PRO A 124 4.01 -3.57 -10.76
CA PRO A 124 3.64 -2.39 -11.54
C PRO A 124 4.28 -1.13 -10.97
N GLU A 125 4.69 -0.23 -11.86
CA GLU A 125 5.33 1.06 -11.57
C GLU A 125 4.80 2.14 -12.51
N VAL A 126 4.78 3.39 -12.05
CA VAL A 126 4.44 4.52 -12.92
C VAL A 126 5.58 4.74 -13.92
N GLU A 127 5.23 4.87 -15.19
CA GLU A 127 6.17 5.25 -16.24
C GLU A 127 6.22 6.77 -16.35
N TRP A 128 7.15 7.38 -15.61
CA TRP A 128 7.42 8.81 -15.66
C TRP A 128 8.12 9.17 -16.99
N GLN A 129 7.57 10.14 -17.73
CA GLN A 129 8.20 10.63 -18.96
C GLN A 129 9.25 11.69 -18.60
N HIS A 130 10.41 11.71 -19.28
CA HIS A 130 11.57 12.55 -18.94
C HIS A 130 11.29 14.06 -18.71
N ASN A 131 10.19 14.61 -19.23
CA ASN A 131 9.79 16.01 -19.02
C ASN A 131 8.89 16.23 -17.79
N ASP A 132 8.39 15.16 -17.16
CA ASP A 132 7.55 15.21 -15.96
C ASP A 132 8.38 15.18 -14.66
N VAL A 133 9.67 14.81 -14.75
CA VAL A 133 10.44 14.24 -13.63
C VAL A 133 11.24 15.28 -12.82
N SER A 134 11.40 16.51 -13.30
CA SER A 134 12.27 17.47 -12.61
C SER A 134 11.64 18.14 -11.39
N PHE A 135 10.32 18.03 -11.18
CA PHE A 135 9.62 18.76 -10.11
C PHE A 135 8.55 17.96 -9.35
N LEU A 136 8.18 16.76 -9.80
CA LEU A 136 7.17 15.94 -9.13
C LEU A 136 7.83 14.95 -8.15
N PRO A 137 7.24 14.73 -6.96
CA PRO A 137 7.72 13.70 -6.05
C PRO A 137 7.61 12.32 -6.70
N SER A 138 8.61 11.47 -6.51
CA SER A 138 8.61 10.11 -7.05
C SER A 138 7.69 9.23 -6.22
N LEU A 139 6.40 9.17 -6.56
CA LEU A 139 5.46 8.28 -5.88
C LEU A 139 5.78 6.81 -6.14
N GLN A 140 5.86 6.04 -5.06
CA GLN A 140 5.92 4.58 -5.08
C GLN A 140 4.56 4.04 -4.64
N PHE A 141 4.09 2.95 -5.24
CA PHE A 141 2.83 2.34 -4.88
C PHE A 141 2.87 0.82 -4.86
N ASN A 142 1.95 0.22 -4.09
CA ASN A 142 1.69 -1.20 -4.13
C ASN A 142 0.20 -1.47 -3.88
N VAL A 143 -0.30 -2.59 -4.39
CA VAL A 143 -1.73 -2.94 -4.33
C VAL A 143 -1.87 -4.32 -3.71
N SER A 144 -2.86 -4.48 -2.83
CA SER A 144 -3.31 -5.79 -2.37
C SER A 144 -4.83 -5.83 -2.33
N HIS A 145 -5.42 -7.02 -2.41
CA HIS A 145 -6.86 -7.19 -2.38
C HIS A 145 -7.26 -8.56 -1.82
N THR A 146 -8.36 -8.56 -1.07
CA THR A 146 -9.13 -9.73 -0.69
C THR A 146 -10.40 -9.81 -1.53
N SER A 147 -11.30 -10.74 -1.20
CA SER A 147 -12.66 -10.76 -1.75
C SER A 147 -13.46 -9.49 -1.43
N SER A 148 -13.23 -8.90 -0.27
CA SER A 148 -14.09 -7.84 0.31
C SER A 148 -13.41 -6.48 0.44
N LEU A 149 -12.09 -6.39 0.20
CA LEU A 149 -11.32 -5.15 0.32
C LEU A 149 -10.26 -5.05 -0.79
N ILE A 150 -10.10 -3.87 -1.37
CA ILE A 150 -8.99 -3.52 -2.26
C ILE A 150 -8.22 -2.36 -1.63
N ALA A 151 -6.91 -2.51 -1.51
CA ALA A 151 -6.03 -1.53 -0.89
C ALA A 151 -4.92 -1.07 -1.84
N CYS A 152 -4.56 0.21 -1.78
CA CYS A 152 -3.46 0.84 -2.50
C CYS A 152 -2.61 1.64 -1.51
N GLY A 153 -1.36 1.22 -1.32
CA GLY A 153 -0.38 1.90 -0.49
C GLY A 153 0.44 2.89 -1.33
N ILE A 154 0.69 4.09 -0.81
CA ILE A 154 1.48 5.15 -1.43
C ILE A 154 2.55 5.65 -0.46
N THR A 155 3.76 5.84 -0.97
CA THR A 155 4.87 6.54 -0.32
C THR A 155 5.52 7.51 -1.31
N VAL A 156 6.31 8.44 -0.79
CA VAL A 156 7.15 9.35 -1.59
C VAL A 156 8.59 8.85 -1.52
N ASN A 157 9.21 8.61 -2.68
CA ASN A 157 10.59 8.15 -2.90
C ASN A 157 10.89 6.71 -2.43
N ASP A 158 10.34 6.30 -1.30
CA ASP A 158 10.67 5.04 -0.65
C ASP A 158 9.91 3.83 -1.22
N PRO A 159 10.58 2.69 -1.49
CA PRO A 159 9.91 1.48 -1.93
C PRO A 159 8.85 1.02 -0.92
N ILE A 160 7.66 0.67 -1.40
CA ILE A 160 6.57 0.15 -0.57
C ILE A 160 6.10 -1.22 -1.05
N GLY A 161 5.71 -2.06 -0.10
CA GLY A 161 4.87 -3.23 -0.30
C GLY A 161 3.76 -3.26 0.73
N ILE A 162 2.57 -3.70 0.32
CA ILE A 162 1.43 -3.84 1.21
C ILE A 162 0.79 -5.20 1.06
N ASP A 163 0.15 -5.66 2.12
CA ASP A 163 -0.76 -6.79 2.04
C ASP A 163 -1.97 -6.59 2.94
N VAL A 164 -3.12 -7.13 2.52
CA VAL A 164 -4.36 -7.12 3.30
C VAL A 164 -4.96 -8.51 3.30
N GLU A 165 -5.39 -8.97 4.48
CA GLU A 165 -5.99 -10.29 4.66
C GLU A 165 -7.20 -10.23 5.59
N GLU A 166 -8.23 -11.01 5.29
CA GLU A 166 -9.44 -11.11 6.14
C GLU A 166 -9.09 -11.81 7.47
N LYS A 167 -9.39 -11.16 8.60
CA LYS A 167 -9.09 -11.67 9.95
C LYS A 167 -9.77 -13.01 10.24
N GLN A 168 -10.96 -13.21 9.68
CA GLN A 168 -11.75 -14.43 9.83
C GLN A 168 -11.49 -15.46 8.73
N ARG A 169 -10.47 -15.24 7.87
CA ARG A 169 -10.12 -16.18 6.81
C ARG A 169 -9.79 -17.53 7.43
N ARG A 170 -10.40 -18.58 6.89
CA ARG A 170 -10.15 -19.97 7.29
C ARG A 170 -9.37 -20.68 6.19
N PRO A 171 -8.07 -20.93 6.36
CA PRO A 171 -7.33 -21.75 5.43
C PRO A 171 -7.96 -23.15 5.35
N ASN A 172 -8.00 -23.73 4.15
CA ASN A 172 -8.55 -25.08 3.94
C ASN A 172 -7.66 -26.20 4.53
N ALA A 173 -6.49 -25.84 5.06
CA ALA A 173 -5.53 -26.74 5.66
C ALA A 173 -5.21 -26.29 7.09
N ASP A 174 -4.70 -27.22 7.89
CA ASP A 174 -4.18 -26.93 9.21
C ASP A 174 -3.11 -25.83 9.18
N VAL A 175 -3.24 -24.84 10.05
CA VAL A 175 -2.40 -23.64 10.08
C VAL A 175 -0.94 -23.98 10.41
N LEU A 176 -0.72 -24.90 11.35
CA LEU A 176 0.65 -25.29 11.73
C LEU A 176 1.34 -26.07 10.59
N SER A 177 0.58 -26.83 9.81
CA SER A 177 1.07 -27.51 8.61
C SER A 177 1.47 -26.52 7.51
N LEU A 178 0.64 -25.48 7.29
CA LEU A 178 0.97 -24.38 6.36
C LEU A 178 2.20 -23.60 6.82
N ALA A 179 2.24 -23.21 8.09
CA ALA A 179 3.39 -22.53 8.68
C ALA A 179 4.66 -23.37 8.52
N SER A 180 4.59 -24.67 8.82
CA SER A 180 5.73 -25.58 8.68
C SER A 180 6.26 -25.64 7.25
N ARG A 181 5.41 -25.44 6.23
CA ARG A 181 5.81 -25.44 4.82
C ARG A 181 6.43 -24.12 4.36
N TYR A 182 5.93 -22.97 4.84
CA TYR A 182 6.27 -21.67 4.29
C TYR A 182 7.06 -20.75 5.23
N PHE A 183 6.90 -20.86 6.55
CA PHE A 183 7.54 -19.98 7.51
C PHE A 183 8.91 -20.52 7.97
N SER A 184 9.70 -19.62 8.54
CA SER A 184 10.99 -19.94 9.15
C SER A 184 10.81 -20.78 10.42
N PRO A 185 11.81 -21.56 10.85
CA PRO A 185 11.72 -22.36 12.07
C PRO A 185 11.33 -21.55 13.34
N PRO A 186 11.86 -20.34 13.59
CA PRO A 186 11.44 -19.53 14.74
C PRO A 186 9.97 -19.12 14.70
N GLU A 187 9.44 -18.70 13.54
CA GLU A 187 8.03 -18.36 13.36
C GLU A 187 7.11 -19.56 13.60
N VAL A 188 7.52 -20.75 13.13
CA VAL A 188 6.78 -22.00 13.36
C VAL A 188 6.78 -22.36 14.85
N GLN A 189 7.91 -22.20 15.54
CA GLN A 189 7.99 -22.45 16.97
C GLN A 189 7.12 -21.46 17.76
N TYR A 190 7.12 -20.18 17.37
CA TYR A 190 6.24 -19.16 17.95
C TYR A 190 4.76 -19.58 17.82
N LEU A 191 4.30 -19.95 16.63
CA LEU A 191 2.92 -20.40 16.43
C LEU A 191 2.59 -21.65 17.24
N LYS A 192 3.50 -22.62 17.35
CA LYS A 192 3.31 -23.83 18.17
C LYS A 192 3.23 -23.55 19.67
N SER A 193 3.76 -22.42 20.13
CA SER A 193 3.72 -22.05 21.55
C SER A 193 2.35 -21.51 21.99
N LEU A 194 1.50 -21.12 21.04
CA LEU A 194 0.15 -20.61 21.31
C LEU A 194 -0.78 -21.76 21.69
N VAL A 195 -1.52 -21.59 22.78
CA VAL A 195 -2.32 -22.65 23.42
C VAL A 195 -3.59 -22.98 22.62
N ASP A 196 -4.26 -21.97 22.05
CA ASP A 196 -5.54 -22.16 21.36
C ASP A 196 -5.41 -21.99 19.83
N SER A 197 -6.25 -22.74 19.10
CA SER A 197 -6.20 -22.79 17.64
C SER A 197 -6.61 -21.49 16.95
N ASP A 198 -7.38 -20.63 17.63
CA ASP A 198 -7.87 -19.38 17.04
C ASP A 198 -6.80 -18.31 17.11
N SER A 199 -6.06 -18.22 18.22
CA SER A 199 -4.84 -17.41 18.33
C SER A 199 -3.79 -17.85 17.31
N GLN A 200 -3.58 -19.16 17.11
CA GLN A 200 -2.68 -19.68 16.08
C GLN A 200 -3.07 -19.18 14.67
N LYS A 201 -4.37 -19.20 14.33
CA LYS A 201 -4.86 -18.70 13.04
C LYS A 201 -4.64 -17.20 12.90
N ILE A 202 -5.00 -16.42 13.92
CA ILE A 202 -4.87 -14.97 13.91
C ILE A 202 -3.40 -14.56 13.72
N GLU A 203 -2.49 -15.15 14.50
CA GLU A 203 -1.05 -14.85 14.40
C GLU A 203 -0.44 -15.36 13.09
N PHE A 204 -0.90 -16.50 12.56
CA PHE A 204 -0.51 -16.96 11.24
C PHE A 204 -0.90 -15.97 10.15
N ILE A 205 -2.12 -15.44 10.17
CA ILE A 205 -2.59 -14.45 9.19
C ILE A 205 -1.73 -13.18 9.31
N LYS A 206 -1.50 -12.67 10.52
CA LYS A 206 -0.64 -11.48 10.72
C LYS A 206 0.77 -11.69 10.15
N LEU A 207 1.40 -12.82 10.45
CA LEU A 207 2.73 -13.16 9.90
C LEU A 207 2.68 -13.28 8.38
N TRP A 208 1.68 -13.95 7.83
CA TRP A 208 1.49 -14.06 6.39
C TRP A 208 1.42 -12.69 5.72
N THR A 209 0.55 -11.81 6.23
CA THR A 209 0.35 -10.45 5.71
C THR A 209 1.65 -9.64 5.76
N LEU A 210 2.40 -9.72 6.87
CA LEU A 210 3.70 -9.05 7.01
C LEU A 210 4.74 -9.58 6.00
N LYS A 211 4.81 -10.90 5.81
CA LYS A 211 5.76 -11.53 4.87
C LYS A 211 5.42 -11.20 3.42
N GLU A 212 4.15 -11.20 3.04
CA GLU A 212 3.70 -10.76 1.71
C GLU A 212 4.03 -9.28 1.47
N ALA A 213 3.76 -8.39 2.44
CA ALA A 213 4.10 -6.98 2.33
C ALA A 213 5.60 -6.77 2.11
N TYR A 214 6.46 -7.49 2.85
CA TYR A 214 7.90 -7.45 2.67
C TYR A 214 8.35 -7.91 1.26
N VAL A 215 7.86 -9.06 0.79
CA VAL A 215 8.21 -9.59 -0.53
C VAL A 215 7.75 -8.64 -1.65
N LYS A 216 6.57 -8.03 -1.49
CA LYS A 216 6.07 -7.01 -2.41
C LYS A 216 6.90 -5.72 -2.37
N ALA A 217 7.43 -5.35 -1.21
CA ALA A 217 8.30 -4.19 -1.05
C ALA A 217 9.63 -4.40 -1.78
N LEU A 218 10.26 -5.57 -1.61
CA LEU A 218 11.45 -6.01 -2.36
C LEU A 218 11.23 -5.98 -3.88
N GLY A 219 10.00 -6.25 -4.32
CA GLY A 219 9.63 -6.22 -5.74
C GLY A 219 10.29 -7.29 -6.58
N ARG A 220 10.77 -8.38 -5.96
CA ARG A 220 11.46 -9.52 -6.61
C ARG A 220 10.57 -10.73 -6.91
N GLY A 221 9.27 -10.60 -6.65
CA GLY A 221 8.32 -11.71 -6.71
C GLY A 221 8.56 -12.77 -5.63
N PHE A 222 7.64 -13.72 -5.47
CA PHE A 222 7.70 -14.75 -4.43
C PHE A 222 8.98 -15.62 -4.53
N SER A 223 9.41 -15.94 -5.75
CA SER A 223 10.63 -16.72 -6.00
C SER A 223 11.91 -16.00 -5.57
N GLY A 224 11.91 -14.66 -5.56
CA GLY A 224 13.08 -13.85 -5.21
C GLY A 224 13.32 -13.69 -3.71
N ALA A 225 12.31 -13.99 -2.88
CA ALA A 225 12.42 -13.96 -1.42
C ALA A 225 11.45 -14.97 -0.79
N PRO A 226 11.76 -16.29 -0.83
CA PRO A 226 10.93 -17.31 -0.21
C PRO A 226 10.78 -17.06 1.29
N PHE A 227 9.56 -17.23 1.81
CA PHE A 227 9.21 -16.94 3.20
C PHE A 227 10.11 -17.63 4.24
N ARG A 228 10.65 -18.81 3.93
CA ARG A 228 11.54 -19.56 4.84
C ARG A 228 12.95 -18.98 4.96
N LYS A 229 13.35 -18.07 4.07
CA LYS A 229 14.69 -17.46 4.06
C LYS A 229 14.82 -16.27 5.02
N PHE A 230 13.74 -15.83 5.64
CA PHE A 230 13.76 -14.72 6.58
C PHE A 230 12.74 -14.93 7.70
N THR A 231 13.01 -14.31 8.85
CA THR A 231 12.17 -14.39 10.05
C THR A 231 11.62 -13.00 10.34
N ILE A 232 10.31 -12.91 10.60
CA ILE A 232 9.68 -11.72 11.17
C ILE A 232 9.63 -11.86 12.69
N ARG A 233 10.15 -10.85 13.40
CA ARG A 233 10.11 -10.79 14.87
C ARG A 233 9.40 -9.53 15.35
N PHE A 234 8.74 -9.65 16.49
CA PHE A 234 8.19 -8.53 17.23
C PHE A 234 9.14 -8.22 18.40
N GLU A 235 9.89 -7.13 18.31
CA GLU A 235 10.86 -6.71 19.32
C GLU A 235 10.22 -5.70 20.26
N THR A 236 10.28 -5.94 21.57
CA THR A 236 9.92 -4.94 22.59
C THR A 236 10.98 -3.86 22.70
N ARG A 237 10.55 -2.59 22.81
CA ARG A 237 11.46 -1.47 23.01
C ARG A 237 12.00 -1.44 24.45
N GLY A 238 13.16 -2.08 24.67
CA GLY A 238 13.97 -1.96 25.90
C GLY A 238 13.48 -2.78 27.11
N ASP A 239 14.41 -3.09 28.01
CA ASP A 239 14.24 -3.88 29.24
C ASP A 239 13.27 -3.23 30.26
N LEU A 240 11.97 -3.25 29.98
CA LEU A 240 10.95 -3.01 30.98
C LEU A 240 10.17 -4.30 31.21
N VAL A 241 10.65 -5.05 32.19
CA VAL A 241 9.84 -6.02 32.95
C VAL A 241 8.74 -5.24 33.63
N SER A 242 7.57 -5.10 32.99
CA SER A 242 6.34 -4.75 33.69
C SER A 242 5.10 -5.12 32.89
N GLU A 243 4.15 -5.70 33.61
CA GLU A 243 2.86 -6.19 33.15
C GLU A 243 2.03 -5.07 32.49
N LYS A 244 1.40 -5.41 31.35
CA LYS A 244 0.57 -4.57 30.46
C LYS A 244 1.35 -3.71 29.45
N LEU A 245 1.99 -4.35 28.46
CA LEU A 245 2.31 -3.67 27.22
C LEU A 245 1.03 -3.30 26.45
N LYS A 246 0.90 -2.01 26.13
CA LYS A 246 -0.11 -1.52 25.18
C LYS A 246 0.29 -1.96 23.77
N THR A 247 -0.68 -2.38 22.96
CA THR A 247 -0.52 -2.57 21.50
C THR A 247 0.10 -1.32 20.88
N GLY A 248 1.28 -1.43 20.26
CA GLY A 248 1.94 -0.30 19.58
C GLY A 248 3.47 -0.21 19.71
N GLU A 249 4.09 -0.77 20.75
CA GLU A 249 5.53 -0.56 21.03
C GLU A 249 6.47 -1.67 20.53
N PHE A 250 6.01 -2.49 19.58
CA PHE A 250 6.83 -3.52 18.99
C PHE A 250 7.45 -3.02 17.68
N ARG A 251 8.77 -3.20 17.51
CA ARG A 251 9.41 -3.09 16.19
C ARG A 251 9.26 -4.42 15.47
N ILE A 252 9.06 -4.36 14.16
CA ILE A 252 9.05 -5.56 13.33
C ILE A 252 10.36 -5.61 12.58
N ALA A 253 11.17 -6.61 12.89
CA ALA A 253 12.47 -6.81 12.26
C ALA A 253 12.41 -7.99 11.28
N VAL A 254 13.21 -7.91 10.23
CA VAL A 254 13.45 -9.00 9.28
C VAL A 254 14.87 -9.49 9.45
N GLU A 255 15.02 -10.73 9.89
CA GLU A 255 16.33 -11.38 10.02
C GLU A 255 16.51 -12.39 8.88
N PRO A 256 17.57 -12.30 8.06
CA PRO A 256 17.87 -13.33 7.07
C PRO A 256 18.29 -14.63 7.77
N VAL A 257 17.97 -15.79 7.17
CA VAL A 257 18.34 -17.11 7.69
C VAL A 257 19.79 -17.48 7.35
N SER A 258 20.46 -16.73 6.45
CA SER A 258 21.88 -16.91 6.09
C SER A 258 22.52 -15.59 5.65
N ASP A 259 23.82 -15.41 5.93
CA ASP A 259 24.61 -14.17 5.72
C ASP A 259 24.81 -13.75 4.25
N HIS A 260 24.49 -14.63 3.30
CA HIS A 260 24.68 -14.37 1.87
C HIS A 260 23.35 -14.13 1.16
N GLU A 261 22.81 -12.92 1.29
CA GLU A 261 22.01 -12.22 0.27
C GLU A 261 21.53 -10.90 0.90
N THR A 262 21.73 -9.79 0.20
CA THR A 262 21.34 -8.42 0.58
C THR A 262 19.81 -8.29 0.85
N LEU A 263 19.37 -8.79 2.01
CA LEU A 263 18.01 -8.67 2.55
C LEU A 263 17.93 -7.54 3.60
N THR A 264 19.07 -6.93 3.93
CA THR A 264 19.30 -5.96 5.01
C THR A 264 19.04 -4.50 4.61
N ALA A 265 18.11 -4.23 3.68
CA ALA A 265 17.66 -2.85 3.54
C ALA A 265 16.99 -2.42 4.86
N ASN A 266 17.09 -1.15 5.24
CA ASN A 266 16.42 -0.63 6.42
C ASN A 266 14.92 -0.63 6.17
N TRP A 267 14.22 -1.69 6.59
CA TRP A 267 12.77 -1.81 6.42
C TRP A 267 12.04 -1.37 7.68
N GLN A 268 11.01 -0.55 7.49
CA GLN A 268 10.00 -0.29 8.49
C GLN A 268 8.72 -1.01 8.14
N PHE A 269 8.00 -1.44 9.17
CA PHE A 269 6.72 -2.10 9.02
C PHE A 269 5.66 -1.40 9.85
N ALA A 270 4.44 -1.48 9.39
CA ALA A 270 3.25 -1.22 10.17
C ALA A 270 2.30 -2.40 10.04
N LEU A 271 1.69 -2.80 11.15
CA LEU A 271 0.58 -3.73 11.17
C LEU A 271 -0.62 -3.05 11.82
N ALA A 272 -1.75 -3.03 11.12
CA ALA A 272 -3.00 -2.46 11.62
C ALA A 272 -4.18 -3.39 11.33
N GLU A 273 -5.21 -3.32 12.17
CA GLU A 273 -6.53 -3.85 11.87
C GLU A 273 -7.40 -2.73 11.28
N ILE A 274 -8.03 -3.00 10.13
CA ILE A 274 -8.83 -2.01 9.40
C ILE A 274 -10.30 -2.45 9.40
N THR A 275 -11.16 -1.56 9.88
CA THR A 275 -12.62 -1.71 9.97
C THR A 275 -13.04 -3.02 10.67
N GLY A 276 -12.27 -3.46 11.66
CA GLY A 276 -12.54 -4.65 12.48
C GLY A 276 -12.50 -6.01 11.76
N SER A 277 -12.14 -6.03 10.47
CA SER A 277 -12.34 -7.22 9.61
C SER A 277 -11.09 -7.68 8.87
N HIS A 278 -10.10 -6.81 8.71
CA HIS A 278 -8.90 -7.09 7.94
C HIS A 278 -7.63 -6.73 8.72
N PHE A 279 -6.60 -7.54 8.57
CA PHE A 279 -5.24 -7.11 8.86
C PHE A 279 -4.63 -6.46 7.62
N ALA A 280 -3.90 -5.37 7.83
CA ALA A 280 -3.13 -4.69 6.81
C ALA A 280 -1.68 -4.55 7.27
N ALA A 281 -0.76 -5.08 6.48
CA ALA A 281 0.66 -4.88 6.67
C ALA A 281 1.19 -3.90 5.62
N ILE A 282 2.03 -2.97 6.06
CA ILE A 282 2.77 -2.06 5.21
C ILE A 282 4.25 -2.30 5.49
N CYS A 283 5.05 -2.46 4.45
CA CYS A 283 6.49 -2.54 4.51
C CYS A 283 7.07 -1.44 3.62
N MET A 284 7.92 -0.60 4.18
CA MET A 284 8.51 0.56 3.52
C MET A 284 10.02 0.53 3.71
N GLY A 285 10.78 0.79 2.64
CA GLY A 285 12.22 0.98 2.73
C GLY A 285 12.55 2.36 3.31
N ILE A 286 13.70 2.48 3.98
CA ILE A 286 14.23 3.76 4.44
C ILE A 286 15.56 4.00 3.71
N ASP A 287 15.76 5.19 3.18
CA ASP A 287 17.06 5.64 2.66
C ASP A 287 18.10 5.67 3.80
N GLU A 288 19.27 5.06 3.58
CA GLU A 288 20.38 5.05 4.53
C GLU A 288 20.92 6.46 4.83
N ASN A 289 20.68 7.43 3.94
CA ASN A 289 21.06 8.83 4.15
C ASN A 289 20.06 9.65 4.99
N ASP A 290 18.90 9.09 5.32
CA ASP A 290 17.93 9.75 6.19
C ASP A 290 18.38 9.65 7.66
N THR A 291 19.20 10.63 8.07
CA THR A 291 19.73 10.80 9.43
C THR A 291 18.67 11.18 10.46
N GLY A 292 17.37 11.11 10.13
CA GLY A 292 16.30 11.21 11.11
C GLY A 292 16.56 10.22 12.24
N LYS A 293 16.46 10.68 13.50
CA LYS A 293 16.76 9.89 14.71
C LYS A 293 16.29 8.44 14.52
N GLU A 294 17.12 7.47 14.88
CA GLU A 294 16.89 6.00 14.83
C GLU A 294 15.56 5.50 15.44
N HIS A 295 14.75 6.41 15.96
CA HIS A 295 13.59 6.23 16.80
C HIS A 295 12.25 6.65 16.19
N ASP A 296 12.20 7.28 15.01
CA ASP A 296 10.92 7.66 14.38
C ASP A 296 10.35 6.47 13.59
N LEU A 297 9.30 5.85 14.14
CA LEU A 297 8.56 4.75 13.52
C LEU A 297 7.76 5.25 12.29
N LEU A 298 7.35 4.30 11.44
CA LEU A 298 6.50 4.57 10.29
C LEU A 298 5.18 5.21 10.73
N LYS A 299 4.78 6.28 10.06
CA LYS A 299 3.44 6.86 10.19
C LYS A 299 2.52 6.24 9.15
N LEU A 300 1.28 5.96 9.52
CA LEU A 300 0.29 5.39 8.61
C LEU A 300 -0.99 6.23 8.62
N LYS A 301 -1.35 6.72 7.43
CA LYS A 301 -2.67 7.30 7.16
C LYS A 301 -3.54 6.33 6.38
N VAL A 302 -4.67 5.93 6.93
CA VAL A 302 -5.62 5.02 6.28
C VAL A 302 -6.82 5.83 5.80
N TRP A 303 -7.19 5.61 4.54
CA TRP A 303 -8.30 6.29 3.89
C TRP A 303 -9.28 5.26 3.36
N LYS A 304 -10.57 5.48 3.60
CA LYS A 304 -11.63 4.83 2.85
C LYS A 304 -12.02 5.75 1.69
N THR A 305 -12.25 5.18 0.52
CA THR A 305 -12.63 5.96 -0.65
C THR A 305 -13.68 5.23 -1.49
N LEU A 306 -14.64 6.00 -2.00
CA LEU A 306 -15.39 5.69 -3.20
C LEU A 306 -14.98 6.74 -4.24
N PRO A 307 -14.13 6.38 -5.22
CA PRO A 307 -13.54 7.38 -6.11
C PRO A 307 -14.58 8.32 -6.74
N TYR A 308 -14.30 9.64 -6.72
CA TYR A 308 -15.20 10.70 -7.19
C TYR A 308 -16.50 10.91 -6.38
N MET A 309 -16.75 10.13 -5.33
CA MET A 309 -17.93 10.29 -4.47
C MET A 309 -17.55 10.81 -3.09
N GLU A 310 -16.71 10.08 -2.36
CA GLU A 310 -16.35 10.36 -0.99
C GLU A 310 -14.97 9.81 -0.64
N ASP A 311 -14.26 10.55 0.20
CA ASP A 311 -13.01 10.13 0.83
C ASP A 311 -13.15 10.39 2.35
N GLU A 312 -12.80 9.40 3.17
CA GLU A 312 -12.88 9.44 4.62
C GLU A 312 -11.52 9.02 5.22
N CYS A 313 -10.92 9.87 6.04
CA CYS A 313 -9.71 9.51 6.78
C CYS A 313 -10.09 8.68 8.02
N LEU A 314 -9.54 7.46 8.12
CA LEU A 314 -9.84 6.52 9.20
C LEU A 314 -8.77 6.47 10.30
N SER A 315 -7.61 7.08 10.11
CA SER A 315 -6.45 6.90 11.01
C SER A 315 -6.64 7.35 12.46
N ASP A 316 -7.56 8.28 12.70
CA ASP A 316 -7.85 8.81 14.04
C ASP A 316 -9.18 8.26 14.60
N SER A 317 -9.77 7.25 13.95
CA SER A 317 -11.00 6.61 14.40
C SER A 317 -10.76 5.20 14.94
N GLU A 318 -11.74 4.66 15.67
CA GLU A 318 -11.73 3.27 16.14
C GLU A 318 -11.71 2.24 14.98
N ALA A 319 -11.89 2.69 13.74
CA ALA A 319 -11.81 1.83 12.56
C ALA A 319 -10.37 1.39 12.24
N VAL A 320 -9.34 2.02 12.81
CA VAL A 320 -7.94 1.62 12.61
C VAL A 320 -7.29 1.35 13.95
N ILE A 321 -7.06 0.07 14.23
CA ILE A 321 -6.34 -0.34 15.45
C ILE A 321 -4.88 -0.61 15.07
N LYS A 322 -3.97 0.24 15.55
CA LYS A 322 -2.53 0.06 15.39
C LYS A 322 -2.08 -1.14 16.25
N ILE A 323 -1.51 -2.16 15.62
CA ILE A 323 -1.06 -3.37 16.31
C ILE A 323 0.43 -3.27 16.65
N SER A 324 1.27 -2.88 15.68
CA SER A 324 2.73 -2.88 15.82
C SER A 324 3.42 -1.99 14.77
N GLY A 325 4.63 -1.53 15.07
CA GLY A 325 5.53 -0.83 14.13
C GLY A 325 5.15 0.62 13.80
N LEU A 326 4.23 1.22 14.54
CA LEU A 326 3.69 2.55 14.28
C LEU A 326 4.00 3.53 15.42
N SER A 327 4.31 4.78 15.07
CA SER A 327 4.43 5.90 16.03
C SER A 327 3.10 6.36 16.59
#